data_AF-A0A7X2X3A4-F1
#
_entry.id   AF-A0A7X2X3A4-F1
#
_cell.length_a   1.000
_cell.length_b   1.000
_cell.length_c   1.000
_cell.angle_alpha   90.00
_cell.angle_beta   90.00
_cell.angle_gamma   90.00
#
_symmetry.space_group_name_H-M   'P 1'
#
loop_
_entity.id
_entity.type
_entity.pdbx_description
1 polymer ?
#
loop_
_entity_poly.entity_id
_entity_poly.type
_entity_poly.pdbx_seq_one_letter_code
_entity_poly.pdbx_strand_id
1 'polypeptide(L)'
;MELDLSKYPLQELYKRFEEVEQKEANVSKFEKTVLDEKVKLQNFEGFSLDDLENLIDGNEVISHDQLNLLTKKLESVSRELKDIKIIFQSEVPVYIHFETRRRFRKSGLEASYKKTIKHIIKEFEKLRSIEKEVQEINDKIVKEISNKHSLSGCRTELELNAITPLFKPEVSGEIYLNSEIKKAKEFLK
;
A
#
# COMPACT_ATOMS: atom_id res chain seq x y z
N MET A 1 -7.33 -8.66 -19.03
CA MET A 1 -8.43 -7.80 -18.53
C MET A 1 -7.86 -6.39 -18.43
N GLU A 2 -8.28 -5.46 -19.30
CA GLU A 2 -7.82 -4.08 -19.23
C GLU A 2 -8.36 -3.45 -17.95
N LEU A 3 -7.46 -3.00 -17.08
CA LEU A 3 -7.84 -2.32 -15.85
C LEU A 3 -8.35 -0.93 -16.22
N ASP A 4 -9.64 -0.69 -16.02
CA ASP A 4 -10.27 0.61 -16.23
C ASP A 4 -9.71 1.63 -15.22
N LEU A 5 -8.78 2.46 -15.69
CA LEU A 5 -8.14 3.50 -14.89
C LEU A 5 -9.02 4.74 -14.69
N SER A 6 -10.24 4.80 -15.24
CA SER A 6 -11.19 5.88 -14.95
C SER A 6 -11.85 5.72 -13.59
N LYS A 7 -11.87 4.50 -13.05
CA LYS A 7 -12.32 4.21 -11.68
C LYS A 7 -11.47 4.94 -10.64
N TYR A 8 -12.11 5.33 -9.54
CA TYR A 8 -11.49 5.98 -8.39
C TYR A 8 -10.75 7.30 -8.74
N PRO A 9 -11.44 8.30 -9.33
CA PRO A 9 -10.84 9.60 -9.60
C PRO A 9 -10.47 10.34 -8.31
N LEU A 10 -9.32 11.01 -8.28
CA LEU A 10 -8.90 11.81 -7.13
C LEU A 10 -9.93 12.89 -6.74
N GLN A 11 -10.67 13.44 -7.70
CA GLN A 11 -11.71 14.42 -7.44
C GLN A 11 -12.82 13.86 -6.53
N GLU A 12 -13.14 12.59 -6.64
CA GLU A 12 -14.09 11.92 -5.75
C GLU A 12 -13.48 11.73 -4.36
N LEU A 13 -12.20 11.34 -4.28
CA LEU A 13 -11.50 11.22 -3.00
C LEU A 13 -11.46 12.56 -2.24
N TYR A 14 -11.19 13.67 -2.92
CA TYR A 14 -11.15 15.00 -2.30
C TYR A 14 -12.50 15.40 -1.70
N LYS A 15 -13.60 15.19 -2.44
CA LYS A 15 -14.95 15.43 -1.90
C LYS A 15 -15.22 14.60 -0.65
N ARG A 16 -14.79 13.34 -0.64
CA ARG A 16 -14.95 12.47 0.53
C ARG A 16 -14.11 12.90 1.73
N PHE A 17 -12.91 13.44 1.52
CA PHE A 17 -12.14 14.09 2.59
C PHE A 17 -12.94 15.27 3.19
N GLU A 18 -13.43 16.17 2.35
CA GLU A 18 -14.23 17.33 2.80
C GLU A 18 -15.46 16.90 3.60
N GLU A 19 -16.18 15.87 3.15
CA GLU A 19 -17.35 15.32 3.85
C GLU A 19 -17.00 14.74 5.24
N VAL A 20 -15.90 13.98 5.34
CA VAL A 20 -15.47 13.38 6.61
C VAL A 20 -14.98 14.44 7.58
N GLU A 21 -14.19 15.41 7.11
CA GLU A 21 -13.71 16.55 7.90
C GLU A 21 -14.87 17.40 8.43
N GLN A 22 -15.88 17.64 7.59
CA GLN A 22 -17.08 18.37 8.02
C GLN A 22 -17.86 17.61 9.10
N LYS A 23 -18.01 16.28 8.95
CA LYS A 23 -18.67 15.44 9.97
C LYS A 23 -17.88 15.44 11.27
N GLU A 24 -16.56 15.34 11.21
CA GLU A 24 -15.68 15.40 12.38
C GLU A 24 -15.80 16.74 13.11
N ALA A 25 -15.76 17.86 12.37
CA ALA A 25 -15.95 19.19 12.95
C ALA A 25 -17.33 19.35 13.63
N ASN A 26 -18.39 18.77 13.05
CA ASN A 26 -19.72 18.81 13.65
C ASN A 26 -19.80 18.00 14.95
N VAL A 27 -19.19 16.80 15.00
CA VAL A 27 -19.13 16.00 16.23
C VAL A 27 -18.33 16.70 17.31
N SER A 28 -17.17 17.29 16.97
CA SER A 28 -16.37 18.06 17.94
C SER A 28 -17.12 19.29 18.48
N LYS A 29 -17.93 19.96 17.67
CA LYS A 29 -18.79 21.05 18.16
C LYS A 29 -19.86 20.52 19.11
N PHE A 30 -20.52 19.42 18.76
CA PHE A 30 -21.54 18.81 19.61
C PHE A 30 -20.97 18.31 20.95
N GLU A 31 -19.78 17.70 20.93
CA GLU A 31 -19.04 17.29 22.12
C GLU A 31 -18.77 18.46 23.07
N LYS A 32 -18.28 19.59 22.54
CA LYS A 32 -18.06 20.82 23.32
C LYS A 32 -19.35 21.31 23.97
N THR A 33 -20.46 21.35 23.21
CA THR A 33 -21.77 21.75 23.76
C THR A 33 -22.21 20.84 24.90
N VAL A 34 -22.05 19.52 24.77
CA VAL A 34 -22.43 18.57 25.84
C VAL A 34 -21.54 18.76 27.07
N LEU A 35 -20.24 19.01 26.90
CA LEU A 35 -19.32 19.29 28.01
C LEU A 35 -19.67 20.60 28.74
N ASP A 36 -19.96 21.67 28.00
CA ASP A 36 -20.35 22.97 28.56
C ASP A 36 -21.63 22.86 29.40
N GLU A 37 -22.64 22.12 28.91
CA GLU A 37 -23.88 21.87 29.65
C GLU A 37 -23.67 21.01 30.90
N LYS A 38 -22.74 20.03 30.84
CA LYS A 38 -22.37 19.23 32.01
C LYS A 38 -21.70 20.07 33.10
N VAL A 39 -20.82 21.00 32.72
CA VAL A 39 -20.16 21.93 33.67
C VAL A 39 -21.18 22.84 34.34
N LYS A 40 -22.14 23.38 33.58
CA LYS A 40 -23.23 24.21 34.14
C LYS A 40 -24.01 23.44 35.22
N LEU A 41 -24.33 22.17 34.99
CA LEU A 41 -25.06 21.34 35.94
C LEU A 41 -24.25 20.91 37.17
N GLN A 42 -22.93 20.73 37.05
CA GLN A 42 -22.06 20.40 38.19
C GLN A 42 -21.89 21.56 39.18
N ASN A 43 -21.98 22.81 38.72
CA ASN A 43 -21.93 23.99 39.59
C ASN A 43 -23.20 24.17 40.47
N PHE A 44 -24.20 23.27 40.36
CA PHE A 44 -25.45 23.28 41.12
C PHE A 44 -25.51 22.21 42.24
N GLU A 45 -24.47 21.40 42.48
CA GLU A 45 -24.45 20.48 43.62
C GLU A 45 -24.10 21.22 44.93
N GLY A 46 -25.11 21.87 45.51
CA GLY A 46 -25.05 22.50 46.83
C GLY A 46 -26.17 23.53 47.06
N PHE A 47 -27.44 23.11 47.08
CA PHE A 47 -28.58 24.02 47.21
C PHE A 47 -28.99 24.29 48.67
N SER A 48 -28.99 25.57 49.06
CA SER A 48 -29.65 26.11 50.26
C SER A 48 -31.04 26.64 49.90
N LEU A 49 -31.95 26.74 50.88
CA LEU A 49 -33.30 27.29 50.69
C LEU A 49 -33.31 28.77 50.25
N ASP A 50 -32.20 29.49 50.42
CA ASP A 50 -32.05 30.90 50.02
C ASP A 50 -31.76 31.10 48.51
N ASP A 51 -31.44 30.01 47.79
CA ASP A 51 -31.07 30.09 46.36
C ASP A 51 -32.29 30.10 45.41
N LEU A 52 -33.50 29.98 45.97
CA LEU A 52 -34.77 29.97 45.23
C LEU A 52 -35.09 31.31 44.55
N GLU A 53 -34.64 32.44 45.11
CA GLU A 53 -34.95 33.78 44.58
C GLU A 53 -34.14 34.11 43.31
N ASN A 54 -32.96 33.51 43.13
CA ASN A 54 -32.08 33.77 41.97
C ASN A 54 -32.42 32.91 40.75
N LEU A 55 -33.24 31.86 40.92
CA LEU A 55 -33.72 31.00 39.82
C LEU A 55 -34.89 31.61 39.04
N ILE A 56 -35.49 32.69 39.55
CA ILE A 56 -36.67 33.33 38.95
C ILE A 56 -36.29 34.23 37.76
N ASP A 57 -35.02 34.63 37.62
CA ASP A 57 -34.61 35.69 36.68
C ASP A 57 -33.68 35.27 35.51
N GLY A 58 -33.39 33.98 35.24
CA GLY A 58 -32.50 33.68 34.09
C GLY A 58 -32.39 32.24 33.59
N ASN A 59 -32.84 32.05 32.34
CA ASN A 59 -32.51 31.02 31.33
C ASN A 59 -32.65 29.52 31.69
N GLU A 60 -33.41 28.81 30.85
CA GLU A 60 -33.66 27.36 30.86
C GLU A 60 -32.43 26.52 31.27
N VAL A 61 -32.49 25.94 32.46
CA VAL A 61 -31.56 24.91 32.92
C VAL A 61 -31.95 23.59 32.27
N ILE A 62 -31.07 23.02 31.45
CA ILE A 62 -31.24 21.68 30.86
C ILE A 62 -31.34 20.66 32.01
N SER A 63 -32.36 19.79 32.01
CA SER A 63 -32.51 18.80 33.09
C SER A 63 -31.43 17.72 33.04
N HIS A 64 -31.16 17.07 34.17
CA HIS A 64 -30.20 15.94 34.23
C HIS A 64 -30.56 14.82 33.24
N ASP A 65 -31.85 14.55 33.03
CA ASP A 65 -32.34 13.57 32.06
C ASP A 65 -32.07 13.99 30.60
N GLN A 66 -32.21 15.28 30.29
CA GLN A 66 -31.88 15.83 28.98
C GLN A 66 -30.36 15.76 28.72
N LEU A 67 -29.52 16.03 29.73
CA LEU A 67 -28.07 15.88 29.62
C LEU A 67 -27.67 14.41 29.39
N ASN A 68 -28.28 13.47 30.12
CA ASN A 68 -28.06 12.04 29.94
C ASN A 68 -28.45 11.59 28.52
N LEU A 69 -29.55 12.13 27.98
CA LEU A 69 -29.97 11.86 26.60
C LEU A 69 -28.97 12.43 25.57
N LEU A 70 -28.47 13.65 25.77
CA LEU A 70 -27.45 14.27 24.91
C LEU A 70 -26.13 13.48 24.92
N THR A 71 -25.71 13.01 26.10
CA THR A 71 -24.51 12.18 26.26
C THR A 71 -24.63 10.86 25.48
N LYS A 72 -25.78 10.17 25.58
CA LYS A 72 -26.04 8.95 24.79
C LYS A 72 -26.05 9.21 23.28
N LYS A 73 -26.61 10.34 22.85
CA LYS A 73 -26.58 10.76 21.44
C LYS A 73 -25.15 11.03 20.97
N LEU A 74 -24.33 11.68 21.79
CA LEU A 74 -22.92 11.93 21.49
C LEU A 74 -22.16 10.61 21.31
N GLU A 75 -22.33 9.66 22.23
CA GLU A 75 -21.72 8.33 22.11
C GLU A 75 -22.15 7.58 20.83
N SER A 76 -23.41 7.74 20.41
CA SER A 76 -23.92 7.12 19.19
C SER A 76 -23.27 7.73 17.95
N VAL A 77 -23.27 9.06 17.84
CA VAL A 77 -22.74 9.77 16.66
C VAL A 77 -21.21 9.64 16.60
N SER A 78 -20.52 9.61 17.74
CA SER A 78 -19.06 9.36 17.78
C SER A 78 -18.70 7.95 17.28
N ARG A 79 -19.53 6.94 17.57
CA ARG A 79 -19.35 5.59 17.01
C ARG A 79 -19.58 5.56 15.50
N GLU A 80 -20.66 6.19 15.02
CA GLU A 80 -20.95 6.28 13.59
C GLU A 80 -19.80 7.00 12.83
N LEU A 81 -19.30 8.12 13.37
CA LEU A 81 -18.16 8.83 12.78
C LEU A 81 -16.91 7.94 12.72
N LYS A 82 -16.65 7.16 13.78
CA LYS A 82 -15.52 6.21 13.80
C LYS A 82 -15.64 5.17 12.69
N ASP A 83 -16.83 4.59 12.50
CA ASP A 83 -17.06 3.58 11.46
C ASP A 83 -16.89 4.18 10.05
N ILE A 84 -17.44 5.39 9.83
CA ILE A 84 -17.24 6.14 8.57
C ILE A 84 -15.74 6.37 8.31
N LYS A 85 -14.98 6.81 9.32
CA LYS A 85 -13.53 7.04 9.18
C LYS A 85 -12.78 5.76 8.86
N ILE A 86 -13.11 4.63 9.49
CA ILE A 86 -12.48 3.34 9.21
C ILE A 86 -12.70 2.93 7.75
N ILE A 87 -13.94 3.01 7.27
CA ILE A 87 -14.26 2.66 5.88
C ILE A 87 -13.50 3.59 4.92
N PHE A 88 -13.60 4.90 5.14
CA PHE A 88 -12.93 5.89 4.30
C PHE A 88 -11.41 5.68 4.24
N GLN A 89 -10.77 5.49 5.40
CA GLN A 89 -9.34 5.21 5.50
C GLN A 89 -8.94 3.93 4.75
N SER A 90 -9.80 2.91 4.74
CA SER A 90 -9.54 1.68 3.99
C SER A 90 -9.59 1.86 2.46
N GLU A 91 -10.34 2.85 1.98
CA GLU A 91 -10.49 3.13 0.54
C GLU A 91 -9.39 4.03 -0.02
N VAL A 92 -8.81 4.94 0.79
CA VAL A 92 -7.77 5.88 0.37
C VAL A 92 -6.61 5.20 -0.40
N PRO A 93 -6.03 4.06 0.07
CA PRO A 93 -4.97 3.37 -0.67
C PRO A 93 -5.37 2.94 -2.08
N VAL A 94 -6.64 2.60 -2.31
CA VAL A 94 -7.15 2.20 -3.62
C VAL A 94 -7.09 3.39 -4.59
N TYR A 95 -7.57 4.56 -4.16
CA TYR A 95 -7.50 5.78 -4.97
C TYR A 95 -6.05 6.17 -5.28
N ILE A 96 -5.16 6.12 -4.28
CA ILE A 96 -3.72 6.40 -4.47
C ILE A 96 -3.12 5.45 -5.50
N HIS A 97 -3.43 4.16 -5.42
CA HIS A 97 -2.94 3.15 -6.35
C HIS A 97 -3.38 3.42 -7.80
N PHE A 98 -4.66 3.69 -8.01
CA PHE A 98 -5.20 3.97 -9.35
C PHE A 98 -4.61 5.25 -9.96
N GLU A 99 -4.52 6.33 -9.18
CA GLU A 99 -3.92 7.57 -9.65
C GLU A 99 -2.42 7.43 -9.91
N THR A 100 -1.69 6.72 -9.05
CA THR A 100 -0.27 6.44 -9.25
C THR A 100 -0.05 5.72 -10.58
N ARG A 101 -0.86 4.68 -10.86
CA ARG A 101 -0.83 3.98 -12.15
C ARG A 101 -1.13 4.92 -13.31
N ARG A 102 -2.17 5.75 -13.21
CA ARG A 102 -2.55 6.72 -14.25
C ARG A 102 -1.40 7.69 -14.55
N ARG A 103 -0.76 8.25 -13.51
CA ARG A 103 0.39 9.16 -13.66
C ARG A 103 1.62 8.45 -14.21
N PHE A 104 1.89 7.22 -13.77
CA PHE A 104 2.98 6.38 -14.28
C PHE A 104 2.83 6.09 -15.79
N ARG A 105 1.59 5.86 -16.26
CA ARG A 105 1.30 5.73 -17.70
C ARG A 105 1.52 7.05 -18.43
N LYS A 106 0.90 8.13 -17.92
CA LYS A 106 0.88 9.44 -18.57
C LYS A 106 2.26 10.09 -18.67
N SER A 107 3.14 9.85 -17.70
CA SER A 107 4.51 10.38 -17.70
C SER A 107 5.43 9.70 -18.72
N GLY A 108 4.99 8.63 -19.37
CA GLY A 108 5.84 7.81 -20.24
C GLY A 108 6.83 6.92 -19.48
N LEU A 109 6.83 6.95 -18.14
CA LEU A 109 7.68 6.10 -17.32
C LEU A 109 7.35 4.62 -17.52
N GLU A 110 6.08 4.25 -17.68
CA GLU A 110 5.71 2.86 -18.00
C GLU A 110 6.35 2.40 -19.31
N ALA A 111 6.31 3.23 -20.35
CA ALA A 111 6.90 2.90 -21.64
C ALA A 111 8.43 2.77 -21.56
N SER A 112 9.08 3.70 -20.86
CA SER A 112 10.52 3.67 -20.59
C SER A 112 10.91 2.40 -19.81
N TYR A 113 10.18 2.10 -18.73
CA TYR A 113 10.37 0.90 -17.92
C TYR A 113 10.24 -0.38 -18.76
N LYS A 114 9.17 -0.50 -19.58
CA LYS A 114 9.00 -1.63 -20.50
C LYS A 114 10.15 -1.75 -21.50
N LYS A 115 10.64 -0.65 -22.05
CA LYS A 115 11.78 -0.64 -22.98
C LYS A 115 13.05 -1.13 -22.30
N THR A 116 13.33 -0.66 -21.09
CA THR A 116 14.51 -1.09 -20.32
C THR A 116 14.45 -2.57 -19.99
N ILE A 117 13.30 -3.09 -19.55
CA ILE A 117 13.13 -4.53 -19.31
C ILE A 117 13.38 -5.33 -20.59
N LYS A 118 12.80 -4.93 -21.73
CA LYS A 118 13.03 -5.62 -23.01
C LYS A 118 14.52 -5.69 -23.36
N HIS A 119 15.25 -4.60 -23.12
CA HIS A 119 16.68 -4.57 -23.35
C HIS A 119 17.42 -5.56 -22.43
N ILE A 120 17.14 -5.54 -21.12
CA ILE A 120 17.71 -6.46 -20.15
C ILE A 120 17.49 -7.91 -20.59
N ILE A 121 16.25 -8.29 -20.93
CA ILE A 121 15.92 -9.64 -21.39
C ILE A 121 16.76 -10.04 -22.61
N LYS A 122 16.90 -9.15 -23.59
CA LYS A 122 17.70 -9.41 -24.80
C LYS A 122 19.16 -9.68 -24.47
N GLU A 123 19.75 -8.89 -23.58
CA GLU A 123 21.15 -9.10 -23.17
C GLU A 123 21.32 -10.41 -22.39
N PHE A 124 20.35 -10.80 -21.55
CA PHE A 124 20.37 -12.11 -20.89
C PHE A 124 20.27 -13.28 -21.87
N GLU A 125 19.45 -13.16 -22.93
CA GLU A 125 19.36 -14.18 -23.97
C GLU A 125 20.67 -14.33 -24.75
N LYS A 126 21.39 -13.22 -25.00
CA LYS A 126 22.74 -13.29 -25.59
C LYS A 126 23.73 -13.97 -24.66
N LEU A 127 23.73 -13.64 -23.36
CA LEU A 127 24.60 -14.30 -22.39
C LEU A 127 24.36 -15.81 -22.39
N ARG A 128 23.11 -16.27 -22.39
CA ARG A 128 22.78 -17.71 -22.47
C ARG A 128 23.27 -18.37 -23.77
N SER A 129 23.34 -17.63 -24.88
CA SER A 129 23.94 -18.15 -26.12
C SER A 129 25.43 -18.37 -25.95
N ILE A 130 26.14 -17.40 -25.36
CA ILE A 130 27.57 -17.50 -25.07
C ILE A 130 27.86 -18.68 -24.14
N GLU A 131 27.05 -18.88 -23.10
CA GLU A 131 27.15 -20.02 -22.20
C GLU A 131 27.09 -21.37 -22.95
N LYS A 132 26.16 -21.51 -23.90
CA LYS A 132 26.06 -22.71 -24.74
C LYS A 132 27.30 -22.89 -25.63
N GLU A 133 27.79 -21.82 -26.25
CA GLU A 133 28.98 -21.88 -27.08
C GLU A 133 30.22 -22.31 -26.26
N VAL A 134 30.36 -21.84 -25.03
CA VAL A 134 31.42 -22.27 -24.12
C VAL A 134 31.30 -23.76 -23.78
N GLN A 135 30.08 -24.24 -23.50
CA GLN A 135 29.85 -25.66 -23.27
C GLN A 135 30.21 -26.50 -24.51
N GLU A 136 29.83 -26.06 -25.72
CA GLU A 136 30.19 -26.75 -26.96
C GLU A 136 31.71 -26.79 -27.19
N ILE A 137 32.44 -25.75 -26.81
CA ILE A 137 33.91 -25.75 -26.86
C ILE A 137 34.46 -26.79 -25.88
N ASN A 138 33.96 -26.84 -24.65
CA ASN A 138 34.38 -27.85 -23.67
C ASN A 138 34.12 -29.27 -24.19
N ASP A 139 32.93 -29.52 -24.73
CA ASP A 139 32.54 -30.84 -25.25
C ASP A 139 33.43 -31.28 -26.43
N LYS A 140 33.80 -30.33 -27.31
CA LYS A 140 34.75 -30.59 -28.40
C LYS A 140 36.13 -30.98 -27.87
N ILE A 141 36.65 -30.24 -26.89
CA ILE A 141 37.96 -30.53 -26.27
C ILE A 141 37.93 -31.92 -25.61
N VAL A 142 36.89 -32.22 -24.83
CA VAL A 142 36.71 -33.53 -24.19
C VAL A 142 36.71 -34.64 -25.24
N LYS A 143 35.99 -34.45 -26.36
CA LYS A 143 35.94 -35.41 -27.46
C LYS A 143 37.29 -35.60 -28.15
N GLU A 144 38.03 -34.52 -28.38
CA GLU A 144 39.39 -34.58 -28.97
C GLU A 144 40.35 -35.38 -28.09
N ILE A 145 40.28 -35.21 -26.76
CA ILE A 145 41.11 -35.95 -25.82
C ILE A 145 40.67 -37.42 -25.77
N SER A 146 39.35 -37.70 -25.71
CA SER A 146 38.83 -39.07 -25.61
C SER A 146 39.16 -39.93 -26.83
N ASN A 147 39.38 -39.31 -27.99
CA ASN A 147 39.80 -40.02 -29.20
C ASN A 147 41.25 -40.56 -29.10
N LYS A 148 42.08 -40.00 -28.22
CA LYS A 148 43.50 -40.35 -28.04
C LYS A 148 43.79 -41.05 -26.72
N HIS A 149 43.01 -40.77 -25.68
CA HIS A 149 43.24 -41.21 -24.32
C HIS A 149 41.93 -41.65 -23.65
N SER A 150 42.02 -42.65 -22.76
CA SER A 150 40.88 -42.99 -21.90
C SER A 150 40.67 -41.91 -20.84
N LEU A 151 39.46 -41.37 -20.75
CA LEU A 151 39.06 -40.38 -19.75
C LEU A 151 38.36 -41.01 -18.52
N SER A 152 38.46 -42.33 -18.35
CA SER A 152 37.85 -43.02 -17.20
C SER A 152 38.40 -42.48 -15.88
N GLY A 153 37.52 -41.99 -15.00
CA GLY A 153 37.89 -41.40 -13.72
C GLY A 153 38.24 -39.91 -13.76
N CYS A 154 38.21 -39.25 -14.93
CA CYS A 154 38.39 -37.81 -15.06
C CYS A 154 37.05 -37.07 -14.99
N ARG A 155 36.97 -35.96 -14.23
CA ARG A 155 35.85 -35.02 -14.31
C ARG A 155 36.03 -34.15 -15.56
N THR A 156 35.14 -34.28 -16.52
CA THR A 156 35.16 -33.54 -17.80
C THR A 156 34.09 -32.44 -17.86
N GLU A 157 33.22 -32.38 -16.86
CA GLU A 157 32.24 -31.33 -16.66
C GLU A 157 32.92 -30.02 -16.33
N LEU A 158 32.56 -28.97 -17.07
CA LEU A 158 33.03 -27.62 -16.81
C LEU A 158 32.06 -26.94 -15.83
N GLU A 159 32.58 -26.41 -14.72
CA GLU A 159 31.83 -25.43 -13.94
C GLU A 159 31.81 -24.12 -14.74
N LEU A 160 30.79 -23.93 -15.57
CA LEU A 160 30.64 -22.77 -16.45
C LEU A 160 30.81 -21.45 -15.71
N ASN A 161 30.49 -21.40 -14.41
CA ASN A 161 30.65 -20.26 -13.51
C ASN A 161 32.11 -19.84 -13.25
N ALA A 162 33.07 -20.75 -13.45
CA ALA A 162 34.50 -20.43 -13.34
C ALA A 162 35.04 -19.67 -14.56
N ILE A 163 34.33 -19.74 -15.70
CA ILE A 163 34.67 -19.06 -16.96
C ILE A 163 33.69 -17.92 -17.27
N THR A 164 32.43 -18.08 -16.87
CA THR A 164 31.32 -17.14 -17.05
C THR A 164 30.65 -16.86 -15.70
N PRO A 165 31.21 -15.95 -14.87
CA PRO A 165 30.83 -15.80 -13.45
C PRO A 165 29.39 -15.32 -13.19
N LEU A 166 28.64 -14.97 -14.23
CA LEU A 166 27.24 -14.51 -14.13
C LEU A 166 26.20 -15.66 -14.06
N PHE A 167 26.61 -16.93 -14.14
CA PHE A 167 25.68 -18.09 -14.23
C PHE A 167 25.51 -18.88 -12.93
N LYS A 168 25.94 -18.37 -11.77
CA LYS A 168 25.71 -19.07 -10.49
C LYS A 168 24.22 -19.14 -10.13
N PRO A 169 23.66 -20.34 -9.86
CA PRO A 169 22.38 -20.44 -9.19
C PRO A 169 22.54 -20.37 -7.67
N GLU A 170 21.77 -19.44 -7.10
CA GLU A 170 21.06 -19.46 -5.81
C GLU A 170 21.79 -19.34 -4.45
N VAL A 171 21.11 -18.54 -3.61
CA VAL A 171 21.18 -18.35 -2.15
C VAL A 171 22.33 -17.48 -1.61
N SER A 172 22.07 -16.17 -1.42
CA SER A 172 22.63 -15.30 -0.34
C SER A 172 22.46 -13.77 -0.50
N GLY A 173 21.54 -13.26 -1.34
CA GLY A 173 21.16 -11.83 -1.30
C GLY A 173 21.52 -11.00 -2.54
N GLU A 174 21.32 -11.55 -3.74
CA GLU A 174 21.43 -10.85 -5.02
C GLU A 174 20.13 -10.96 -5.85
N ILE A 175 19.95 -10.02 -6.78
CA ILE A 175 18.75 -9.83 -7.62
C ILE A 175 18.36 -11.11 -8.38
N TYR A 176 17.09 -11.52 -8.29
CA TYR A 176 16.58 -12.85 -8.64
C TYR A 176 16.19 -12.96 -10.13
N LEU A 177 17.17 -12.83 -11.02
CA LEU A 177 16.93 -12.57 -12.45
C LEU A 177 16.16 -13.66 -13.20
N ASN A 178 16.24 -14.96 -12.88
CA ASN A 178 15.47 -15.96 -13.63
C ASN A 178 13.95 -15.90 -13.35
N SER A 179 13.56 -15.70 -12.08
CA SER A 179 12.14 -15.56 -11.72
C SER A 179 11.61 -14.17 -12.08
N GLU A 180 12.45 -13.15 -11.98
CA GLU A 180 12.15 -11.77 -12.39
C GLU A 180 12.06 -11.63 -13.91
N ILE A 181 12.90 -12.31 -14.70
CA ILE A 181 12.77 -12.37 -16.17
C ILE A 181 11.47 -13.06 -16.56
N LYS A 182 11.07 -14.14 -15.87
CA LYS A 182 9.78 -14.78 -16.12
C LYS A 182 8.62 -13.82 -15.83
N LYS A 183 8.60 -13.19 -14.65
CA LYS A 183 7.60 -12.17 -14.27
C LYS A 183 7.62 -10.96 -15.20
N ALA A 184 8.80 -10.54 -15.66
CA ALA A 184 8.98 -9.46 -16.59
C ALA A 184 8.49 -9.81 -17.99
N LYS A 185 8.74 -11.03 -18.48
CA LYS A 185 8.17 -11.57 -19.72
C LYS A 185 6.65 -11.65 -19.63
N GLU A 186 6.10 -12.05 -18.49
CA GLU A 186 4.65 -12.04 -18.23
C GLU A 186 4.09 -10.60 -18.20
N PHE A 187 4.78 -9.65 -17.58
CA PHE A 187 4.39 -8.23 -17.55
C PHE A 187 4.46 -7.53 -18.92
N LEU A 188 5.34 -8.01 -19.80
CA LEU A 188 5.51 -7.48 -21.16
C LEU A 188 4.54 -8.07 -22.20
N LYS A 189 3.82 -9.15 -21.88
CA LYS A 189 2.74 -9.70 -22.70
C LYS A 189 1.49 -8.81 -22.61
#